data_AF-A0A7C7DCE9-F1
#
_entry.id   AF-A0A7C7DCE9-F1
#
_cell.length_a   1.000
_cell.length_b   1.000
_cell.length_c   1.000
_cell.angle_alpha   90.00
_cell.angle_beta   90.00
_cell.angle_gamma   90.00
#
_symmetry.space_group_name_H-M   'P 1'
#
loop_
_entity.id
_entity.type
_entity.pdbx_description
1 polymer ?
#
loop_
_entity_poly.entity_id
_entity_poly.type
_entity_poly.pdbx_seq_one_letter_code
_entity_poly.pdbx_strand_id
1 'polypeptide(L)'
;MKLSLYAGDTVTQAKEFYNSVSKSKVQLFRNGSWETKPNLHFGYIRRHLVWSSAQIQWDDYYDYWYRANQNGRIRQYRQPEFTGLFDQLLCDKQITNHDRAQLDQAFVNTNRDHVNVCPGMAFVYTWDAADASHLDNQGSFESDVRHKLDSAMRNLP
;
A
#
# COMPACT_ATOMS: atom_id res chain seq x y z
N MET A 1 -18.77 0.85 9.99
CA MET A 1 -17.54 0.15 10.44
C MET A 1 -16.60 -0.07 9.26
N LYS A 2 -15.30 -0.32 9.45
CA LYS A 2 -14.35 -0.59 8.35
C LYS A 2 -13.51 -1.84 8.61
N LEU A 3 -13.25 -2.60 7.54
CA LEU A 3 -12.25 -3.66 7.48
C LEU A 3 -11.19 -3.24 6.47
N SER A 4 -9.94 -3.14 6.92
CA SER A 4 -8.82 -2.72 6.08
C SER A 4 -7.77 -3.82 6.00
N LEU A 5 -7.35 -4.15 4.78
CA LEU A 5 -6.27 -5.08 4.49
C LEU A 5 -5.14 -4.31 3.80
N TYR A 6 -3.91 -4.55 4.24
CA TYR A 6 -2.72 -3.89 3.70
C TYR A 6 -1.81 -4.96 3.09
N ALA A 7 -1.73 -4.98 1.76
CA ALA A 7 -0.80 -5.82 1.03
C ALA A 7 0.49 -5.05 0.76
N GLY A 8 1.63 -5.73 0.80
CA GLY A 8 2.92 -5.12 0.47
C GLY A 8 3.52 -4.19 1.54
N ASP A 9 3.29 -4.50 2.82
CA ASP A 9 3.73 -3.66 3.94
C ASP A 9 5.25 -3.74 4.23
N THR A 10 5.89 -4.76 3.67
CA THR A 10 7.36 -4.91 3.67
C THR A 10 7.87 -5.00 2.23
N VAL A 11 9.16 -4.75 2.02
CA VAL A 11 9.80 -4.92 0.69
C VAL A 11 9.52 -6.31 0.11
N THR A 12 9.63 -7.37 0.93
CA THR A 12 9.37 -8.74 0.50
C THR A 12 7.92 -8.95 0.11
N GLN A 13 6.98 -8.51 0.95
CA GLN A 13 5.55 -8.61 0.64
C GLN A 13 5.17 -7.79 -0.59
N ALA A 14 5.77 -6.61 -0.79
CA ALA A 14 5.48 -5.78 -1.95
C ALA A 14 5.95 -6.45 -3.23
N LYS A 15 7.17 -7.01 -3.25
CA LYS A 15 7.65 -7.83 -4.37
C LYS A 15 6.70 -8.98 -4.67
N GLU A 16 6.32 -9.75 -3.64
CA GLU A 16 5.44 -10.90 -3.81
C GLU A 16 4.08 -10.48 -4.35
N PHE A 17 3.51 -9.39 -3.84
CA PHE A 17 2.25 -8.83 -4.31
C PHE A 17 2.29 -8.54 -5.82
N TYR A 18 3.29 -7.79 -6.30
CA TYR A 18 3.40 -7.47 -7.74
C TYR A 18 3.84 -8.66 -8.61
N ASN A 19 4.31 -9.76 -8.03
CA ASN A 19 4.62 -11.00 -8.75
C ASN A 19 3.39 -11.92 -8.88
N SER A 20 2.51 -11.95 -7.89
CA SER A 20 1.45 -12.96 -7.74
C SER A 20 0.03 -12.42 -7.98
N VAL A 21 -0.18 -11.11 -7.77
CA VAL A 21 -1.47 -10.47 -7.90
C VAL A 21 -1.50 -9.64 -9.17
N SER A 22 -2.22 -10.11 -10.18
CA SER A 22 -2.47 -9.34 -11.41
C SER A 22 -3.40 -8.15 -11.18
N LYS A 23 -3.28 -7.11 -12.01
CA LYS A 23 -4.19 -5.94 -12.02
C LYS A 23 -5.67 -6.31 -12.07
N SER A 24 -6.05 -7.36 -12.81
CA SER A 24 -7.43 -7.84 -12.89
C SER A 24 -7.95 -8.39 -11.55
N LYS A 25 -7.11 -9.06 -10.75
CA LYS A 25 -7.46 -9.48 -9.38
C LYS A 25 -7.69 -8.28 -8.48
N VAL A 26 -6.86 -7.24 -8.59
CA VAL A 26 -7.07 -5.96 -7.88
C VAL A 26 -8.40 -5.32 -8.27
N GLN A 27 -8.77 -5.36 -9.56
CA GLN A 27 -10.07 -4.88 -10.03
C GLN A 27 -11.26 -5.66 -9.44
N LEU A 28 -11.13 -6.97 -9.20
CA LEU A 28 -12.20 -7.77 -8.59
C LEU A 28 -12.58 -7.29 -7.18
N PHE A 29 -11.62 -6.78 -6.40
CA PHE A 29 -11.91 -6.17 -5.11
C PHE A 29 -12.90 -5.01 -5.24
N ARG A 30 -12.67 -4.13 -6.22
CA ARG A 30 -13.55 -2.98 -6.48
C ARG A 30 -14.95 -3.41 -6.87
N ASN A 31 -15.06 -4.47 -7.67
CA ASN A 31 -16.36 -5.04 -8.04
C ASN A 31 -17.10 -5.63 -6.83
N GLY A 32 -16.38 -6.02 -5.77
CA GLY A 32 -16.93 -6.52 -4.51
C GLY A 32 -17.18 -5.44 -3.45
N SER A 33 -17.32 -4.16 -3.85
CA SER A 33 -17.52 -3.01 -2.97
C SER A 33 -16.34 -2.68 -2.04
N TRP A 34 -15.13 -3.14 -2.38
CA TRP A 34 -13.92 -2.69 -1.69
C TRP A 34 -13.38 -1.42 -2.33
N GLU A 35 -13.00 -0.45 -1.50
CA GLU A 35 -12.16 0.65 -1.92
C GLU A 35 -10.72 0.16 -2.05
N THR A 36 -9.99 0.60 -3.08
CA THR A 36 -8.59 0.24 -3.30
C THR A 36 -7.75 1.51 -3.36
N LYS A 37 -6.68 1.59 -2.57
CA LYS A 37 -5.82 2.77 -2.48
C LYS A 37 -4.34 2.42 -2.54
N PRO A 38 -3.51 3.31 -3.12
CA PRO A 38 -2.07 3.31 -2.88
C PRO A 38 -1.74 3.30 -1.39
N ASN A 39 -0.69 2.57 -0.99
CA ASN A 39 -0.15 2.56 0.37
C ASN A 39 1.39 2.61 0.34
N LEU A 40 1.95 3.51 -0.49
CA LEU A 40 3.39 3.73 -0.53
C LEU A 40 3.88 4.30 0.80
N HIS A 41 4.83 3.61 1.42
CA HIS A 41 5.52 4.12 2.59
C HIS A 41 7.00 3.70 2.60
N PHE A 42 7.73 4.38 3.46
CA PHE A 42 9.16 4.27 3.60
C PHE A 42 9.49 3.84 5.02
N GLY A 43 10.17 2.71 5.13
CA GLY A 43 10.50 2.09 6.39
C GLY A 43 11.99 2.15 6.72
N TYR A 44 12.29 2.10 8.01
CA TYR A 44 13.61 1.76 8.53
C TYR A 44 13.45 0.70 9.61
N ILE A 45 14.11 -0.46 9.43
CA ILE A 45 13.95 -1.62 10.31
C ILE A 45 12.45 -2.01 10.40
N ARG A 46 11.84 -1.96 11.59
CA ARG A 46 10.44 -2.33 11.86
C ARG A 46 9.51 -1.11 11.98
N ARG A 47 9.99 0.07 11.60
CA ARG A 47 9.23 1.32 11.71
C ARG A 47 8.91 1.86 10.33
N HIS A 48 7.64 2.10 10.08
CA HIS A 48 7.18 2.89 8.94
C HIS A 48 7.28 4.35 9.35
N LEU A 49 8.07 5.13 8.60
CA LEU A 49 8.44 6.49 9.01
C LEU A 49 7.70 7.56 8.21
N VAL A 50 7.51 7.32 6.92
CA VAL A 50 6.86 8.28 6.02
C VAL A 50 5.90 7.53 5.10
N TRP A 51 4.67 8.02 4.99
CA TRP A 51 3.70 7.57 3.98
C TRP A 51 3.59 8.65 2.91
N SER A 52 3.42 8.22 1.67
CA SER A 52 3.12 9.18 0.62
C SER A 52 1.71 9.74 0.77
N SER A 53 1.58 11.04 0.53
CA SER A 53 0.31 11.75 0.40
C SER A 53 -0.15 11.93 -1.05
N ALA A 54 0.60 11.40 -2.02
CA ALA A 54 0.31 11.55 -3.44
C ALA A 54 -1.07 10.97 -3.80
N GLN A 55 -1.86 11.78 -4.50
CA GLN A 55 -3.20 11.39 -4.97
C GLN A 55 -3.07 10.73 -6.34
N ILE A 56 -2.85 9.42 -6.35
CA ILE A 56 -2.64 8.62 -7.56
C ILE A 56 -3.80 7.64 -7.69
N GLN A 57 -4.36 7.50 -8.89
CA GLN A 57 -5.34 6.45 -9.13
C GLN A 57 -4.70 5.08 -8.95
N TRP A 58 -5.45 4.15 -8.36
CA TRP A 58 -4.93 2.85 -7.96
C TRP A 58 -4.33 2.05 -9.13
N ASP A 59 -4.86 2.23 -10.34
CA ASP A 59 -4.47 1.52 -11.55
C ASP A 59 -3.17 2.05 -12.16
N ASP A 60 -3.01 3.38 -12.18
CA ASP A 60 -1.74 4.04 -12.54
C ASP A 60 -0.65 3.69 -11.52
N TYR A 61 -1.00 3.71 -10.24
CA TYR A 61 -0.12 3.31 -9.14
C TYR A 61 0.34 1.86 -9.30
N TYR A 62 -0.60 0.95 -9.53
CA TYR A 62 -0.31 -0.46 -9.74
C TYR A 62 0.63 -0.66 -10.95
N ASP A 63 0.33 -0.03 -12.09
CA ASP A 63 1.14 -0.19 -13.30
C ASP A 63 2.57 0.33 -13.11
N TYR A 64 2.73 1.45 -12.41
CA TYR A 64 4.04 1.99 -12.07
C TYR A 64 4.84 1.00 -11.24
N TRP A 65 4.28 0.53 -10.12
CA TRP A 65 5.01 -0.32 -9.18
C TRP A 65 5.20 -1.75 -9.69
N TYR A 66 4.29 -2.26 -10.52
CA TYR A 66 4.50 -3.49 -11.26
C TYR A 66 5.76 -3.40 -12.14
N ARG A 67 5.88 -2.36 -12.97
CA ARG A 67 7.08 -2.14 -13.81
C ARG A 67 8.33 -1.90 -12.97
N ALA A 68 8.20 -1.13 -11.89
CA ALA A 68 9.29 -0.87 -10.96
C ALA A 68 9.81 -2.16 -10.30
N ASN A 69 8.91 -3.09 -9.95
CA ASN A 69 9.27 -4.41 -9.42
C ASN A 69 10.08 -5.24 -10.42
N GLN A 70 9.63 -5.30 -11.69
CA GLN A 70 10.36 -6.01 -12.76
C GLN A 70 11.78 -5.43 -12.98
N ASN A 71 11.94 -4.14 -12.73
CA ASN A 71 13.24 -3.44 -12.83
C ASN A 71 14.03 -3.42 -11.51
N GLY A 72 13.62 -4.19 -10.48
CA GLY A 72 14.33 -4.31 -9.21
C GLY A 72 14.31 -3.06 -8.32
N ARG A 73 13.36 -2.13 -8.55
CA ARG A 73 13.24 -0.86 -7.80
C ARG A 73 12.48 -0.99 -6.49
N ILE A 74 11.78 -2.10 -6.25
CA ILE A 74 11.24 -2.41 -4.93
C ILE A 74 12.35 -3.07 -4.13
N ARG A 75 13.08 -2.29 -3.34
CA ARG A 75 14.22 -2.81 -2.57
C ARG A 75 14.57 -1.90 -1.41
N GLN A 76 15.58 -2.34 -0.67
CA GLN A 76 16.34 -1.47 0.20
C GLN A 76 17.31 -0.63 -0.64
N TYR A 77 17.32 0.67 -0.39
CA TYR A 77 18.27 1.63 -0.96
C TYR A 77 19.26 2.06 0.12
N ARG A 78 20.52 2.28 -0.26
CA ARG A 78 21.58 2.75 0.65
C ARG A 78 21.62 4.27 0.67
N GLN A 79 22.20 4.84 1.74
CA GLN A 79 22.25 6.28 1.97
C GLN A 79 22.74 7.13 0.77
N PRO A 80 23.79 6.74 0.01
CA PRO A 80 24.20 7.50 -1.18
C PRO A 80 23.14 7.60 -2.28
N GLU A 81 22.14 6.71 -2.27
CA GLU A 81 21.08 6.63 -3.27
C GLU A 81 19.83 7.42 -2.89
N PHE A 82 19.71 7.91 -1.64
CA PHE A 82 18.47 8.48 -1.12
C PHE A 82 17.97 9.67 -1.94
N THR A 83 18.83 10.67 -2.17
CA THR A 83 18.46 11.88 -2.90
C THR A 83 17.97 11.55 -4.30
N GLY A 84 18.72 10.74 -5.05
CA GLY A 84 18.33 10.32 -6.40
C GLY A 84 17.03 9.50 -6.42
N LEU A 85 16.83 8.62 -5.43
CA LEU A 85 15.58 7.88 -5.26
C LEU A 85 14.40 8.84 -5.05
N PHE A 86 14.51 9.78 -4.11
CA PHE A 86 13.40 10.67 -3.76
C PHE A 86 13.13 11.71 -4.85
N ASP A 87 14.16 12.21 -5.53
CA ASP A 87 14.01 13.06 -6.72
C ASP A 87 13.24 12.33 -7.82
N GLN A 88 13.61 11.06 -8.09
CA GLN A 88 12.93 10.26 -9.09
C GLN A 88 11.47 9.99 -8.72
N LEU A 89 11.18 9.62 -7.48
CA LEU A 89 9.80 9.38 -7.04
C LEU A 89 8.95 10.66 -7.08
N LEU A 90 9.55 11.82 -6.80
CA LEU A 90 8.88 13.11 -6.93
C LEU A 90 8.59 13.44 -8.40
N CYS A 91 9.56 13.22 -9.29
CA CYS A 91 9.39 13.39 -10.73
C CYS A 91 8.30 12.46 -11.30
N ASP A 92 8.29 11.21 -10.85
CA ASP A 92 7.31 10.19 -11.19
C ASP A 92 5.94 10.41 -10.50
N LYS A 93 5.80 11.49 -9.72
CA LYS A 93 4.59 11.86 -8.95
C LYS A 93 4.12 10.78 -7.97
N GLN A 94 5.03 9.90 -7.56
CA GLN A 94 4.78 8.87 -6.53
C GLN A 94 4.80 9.43 -5.12
N ILE A 95 5.44 10.59 -4.93
CA ILE A 95 5.46 11.35 -3.69
C ILE A 95 5.24 12.83 -3.99
N THR A 96 4.85 13.60 -2.97
CA THR A 96 4.70 15.06 -3.08
C THR A 96 5.94 15.81 -2.57
N ASN A 97 6.01 17.13 -2.79
CA ASN A 97 7.05 17.97 -2.18
C ASN A 97 7.02 17.92 -0.64
N HIS A 98 5.83 17.78 -0.06
CA HIS A 98 5.67 17.62 1.38
C HIS A 98 6.28 16.29 1.86
N ASP A 99 5.95 15.18 1.17
CA ASP A 99 6.52 13.86 1.47
C ASP A 99 8.04 13.88 1.33
N ARG A 100 8.58 14.57 0.31
CA ARG A 100 10.02 14.76 0.13
C ARG A 100 10.65 15.42 1.35
N ALA A 101 10.09 16.53 1.83
CA ALA A 101 10.61 17.20 3.01
C ALA A 101 10.61 16.27 4.25
N GLN A 102 9.56 15.45 4.40
CA GLN A 102 9.49 14.44 5.47
C GLN A 102 10.54 13.33 5.30
N LEU A 103 10.79 12.88 4.08
CA LEU A 103 11.82 11.89 3.77
C LEU A 103 13.22 12.43 4.05
N ASP A 104 13.49 13.69 3.73
CA ASP A 104 14.77 14.33 4.03
C ASP A 104 15.00 14.38 5.55
N GLN A 105 13.97 14.78 6.32
CA GLN A 105 14.04 14.77 7.79
C GLN A 105 14.17 13.37 8.37
N ALA A 106 13.49 12.38 7.80
CA ALA A 106 13.45 11.02 8.31
C ALA A 106 14.66 10.17 7.91
N PHE A 107 15.35 10.48 6.81
CA PHE A 107 16.43 9.65 6.28
C PHE A 107 17.70 10.44 5.99
N VAL A 108 17.63 11.50 5.17
CA VAL A 108 18.82 12.24 4.69
C VAL A 108 19.54 12.96 5.82
N ASN A 109 18.80 13.64 6.69
CA ASN A 109 19.35 14.44 7.79
C ASN A 109 19.63 13.59 9.05
N THR A 110 19.88 12.29 8.87
CA THR A 110 20.00 11.32 9.96
C THR A 110 21.12 10.32 9.66
N ASN A 111 21.55 9.56 10.66
CA ASN A 111 22.57 8.52 10.51
C ASN A 111 22.02 7.18 9.98
N ARG A 112 20.84 7.17 9.34
CA ARG A 112 20.25 5.93 8.78
C ARG A 112 21.01 5.54 7.51
N ASP A 113 21.42 4.28 7.43
CA ASP A 113 22.25 3.76 6.34
C ASP A 113 21.43 3.19 5.17
N HIS A 114 20.12 3.00 5.38
CA HIS A 114 19.22 2.48 4.37
C HIS A 114 17.77 2.99 4.50
N VAL A 115 17.00 2.82 3.43
CA VAL A 115 15.55 2.99 3.41
C VAL A 115 14.91 1.80 2.71
N ASN A 116 13.81 1.31 3.27
CA ASN A 116 12.96 0.30 2.66
C ASN A 116 11.83 1.01 1.91
N VAL A 117 11.71 0.75 0.60
CA VAL A 117 10.59 1.26 -0.20
C VAL A 117 9.49 0.20 -0.25
N CYS A 118 8.36 0.48 0.38
CA CYS A 118 7.23 -0.45 0.53
C CYS A 118 6.00 0.09 -0.22
N PRO A 119 5.87 -0.21 -1.52
CA PRO A 119 4.75 0.25 -2.33
C PRO A 119 3.52 -0.66 -2.22
N GLY A 120 2.92 -0.70 -1.03
CA GLY A 120 1.75 -1.54 -0.78
C GLY A 120 0.46 -1.03 -1.42
N MET A 121 -0.61 -1.80 -1.28
CA MET A 121 -1.98 -1.39 -1.58
C MET A 121 -2.89 -1.68 -0.38
N ALA A 122 -3.79 -0.74 -0.11
CA ALA A 122 -4.83 -0.89 0.90
C ALA A 122 -6.16 -1.27 0.23
N PHE A 123 -6.82 -2.27 0.79
CA PHE A 123 -8.18 -2.69 0.42
C PHE A 123 -9.09 -2.44 1.61
N VAL A 124 -10.10 -1.59 1.44
CA VAL A 124 -10.97 -1.15 2.52
C VAL A 124 -12.42 -1.47 2.20
N TYR A 125 -13.03 -2.35 2.98
CA TYR A 125 -14.47 -2.57 2.95
C TYR A 125 -15.12 -1.70 4.03
N THR A 126 -16.21 -1.01 3.69
CA THR A 126 -16.95 -0.17 4.63
C THR A 126 -18.38 -0.66 4.72
N TRP A 127 -18.81 -0.98 5.94
CA TRP A 127 -20.24 -1.07 6.26
C TRP A 127 -20.71 0.32 6.68
N ASP A 128 -21.79 0.80 6.09
CA ASP A 128 -22.48 1.95 6.66
C ASP A 128 -23.09 1.59 8.03
N ALA A 129 -23.54 2.60 8.76
CA ALA A 129 -24.05 2.40 10.12
C ALA A 129 -25.35 1.59 10.16
N ALA A 130 -26.21 1.74 9.15
CA ALA A 130 -27.49 1.05 9.09
C ALA A 130 -27.28 -0.44 8.82
N ASP A 131 -26.46 -0.78 7.84
CA ASP A 131 -26.12 -2.15 7.48
C ASP A 131 -25.41 -2.87 8.63
N ALA A 132 -24.43 -2.22 9.25
CA ALA A 132 -23.72 -2.80 10.40
C ALA A 132 -24.68 -3.08 11.57
N SER A 133 -25.59 -2.13 11.87
CA SER A 133 -26.57 -2.31 12.95
C SER A 133 -27.58 -3.41 12.63
N HIS A 134 -28.00 -3.53 11.36
CA HIS A 134 -28.91 -4.57 10.91
C HIS A 134 -28.29 -5.96 11.06
N LEU A 135 -27.04 -6.12 10.60
CA LEU A 135 -26.31 -7.39 10.71
C LEU A 135 -26.05 -7.77 12.18
N ASP A 136 -25.73 -6.80 13.03
CA ASP A 136 -25.48 -7.01 14.46
C ASP A 136 -26.76 -7.43 15.21
N ASN A 137 -27.88 -6.75 14.94
CA ASN A 137 -29.19 -7.12 15.50
C ASN A 137 -29.64 -8.54 15.10
N GLN A 138 -29.14 -9.05 13.97
CA GLN A 138 -29.39 -10.40 13.49
C GLN A 138 -28.35 -11.44 13.97
N GLY A 139 -27.33 -11.01 14.72
CA GLY A 139 -26.21 -11.87 15.14
C GLY A 139 -25.34 -12.38 13.98
N SER A 140 -25.42 -11.74 12.81
CA SER A 140 -24.77 -12.19 11.57
C SER A 140 -23.52 -11.40 11.21
N PHE A 141 -23.23 -10.31 11.94
CA PHE A 141 -22.14 -9.40 11.61
C PHE A 141 -20.77 -10.07 11.59
N GLU A 142 -20.46 -10.90 12.59
CA GLU A 142 -19.19 -11.64 12.61
C GLU A 142 -19.04 -12.56 11.38
N SER A 143 -20.13 -13.22 10.97
CA SER A 143 -20.11 -14.10 9.81
C SER A 143 -19.87 -13.33 8.51
N ASP A 144 -20.41 -12.12 8.38
CA ASP A 144 -20.16 -11.27 7.21
C ASP A 144 -18.70 -10.78 7.19
N VAL A 145 -18.15 -10.34 8.33
CA VAL A 145 -16.74 -9.96 8.43
C VAL A 145 -15.83 -11.12 8.00
N ARG A 146 -16.07 -12.33 8.50
CA ARG A 146 -15.33 -13.54 8.10
C ARG A 146 -15.46 -13.80 6.60
N HIS A 147 -16.68 -13.71 6.06
CA HIS A 147 -16.91 -13.89 4.62
C HIS A 147 -16.14 -12.88 3.76
N LYS A 148 -16.14 -11.61 4.14
CA LYS A 148 -15.36 -10.55 3.45
C LYS A 148 -13.87 -10.86 3.52
N LEU A 149 -13.35 -11.25 4.68
CA LEU A 149 -11.95 -11.61 4.86
C LEU A 149 -11.55 -12.81 3.99
N ASP A 150 -12.31 -13.91 4.04
CA ASP A 150 -12.04 -15.12 3.25
C ASP A 150 -12.06 -14.84 1.75
N SER A 151 -13.01 -14.00 1.29
CA SER A 151 -13.07 -13.57 -0.09
C SER A 151 -11.84 -12.78 -0.51
N ALA A 152 -11.36 -11.88 0.36
CA ALA A 152 -10.15 -11.11 0.11
C ALA A 152 -8.90 -12.00 0.09
N MET A 153 -8.74 -12.90 1.07
CA MET A 153 -7.56 -13.76 1.20
C MET A 153 -7.42 -14.76 0.04
N ARG A 154 -8.51 -15.13 -0.65
CA ARG A 154 -8.42 -15.94 -1.89
C ARG A 154 -7.78 -15.21 -3.07
N ASN A 155 -7.76 -13.87 -3.03
CA ASN A 155 -7.29 -13.03 -4.14
C ASN A 155 -5.96 -12.33 -3.85
N LEU A 156 -5.48 -12.39 -2.61
CA LEU A 156 -4.17 -11.91 -2.16
C LEU A 156 -3.22 -13.11 -1.98
N PRO A 157 -1.89 -12.88 -1.98
CA PRO A 157 -0.91 -13.94 -1.79
C PRO A 157 -0.87 -14.46 -0.35
#